data_AF-A0A649Z5H9-F1
#
_entry.id   AF-A0A649Z5H9-F1
#
_cell.length_a   1.000
_cell.length_b   1.000
_cell.length_c   1.000
_cell.angle_alpha   90.00
_cell.angle_beta   90.00
_cell.angle_gamma   90.00
#
_symmetry.space_group_name_H-M   'P 1'
#
loop_
_entity.id
_entity.type
_entity.pdbx_description
1 polymer ?
#
loop_
_entity_poly.entity_id
_entity_poly.type
_entity_poly.pdbx_seq_one_letter_code
_entity_poly.pdbx_strand_id
1 'polypeptide(L)'
;MRLIVKTVTGLTKVRHRNEVGVTLASLSLSAKRVLFLALCQIDTKEMLDDDILEVDADFFSKATSLDKYASYAALKEGAKVLSSTTLVLKQR
;
A
#
# COMPACT_ATOMS: atom_id res chain seq x y z
N MET A 1 15.89 8.88 -0.07
CA MET A 1 16.62 7.82 0.65
C MET A 1 15.83 6.52 0.51
N ARG A 2 16.42 5.33 0.62
CA ARG A 2 15.64 4.07 0.64
C ARG A 2 15.17 3.87 2.08
N LEU A 3 13.86 3.93 2.34
CA LEU A 3 13.30 3.73 3.68
C LEU A 3 13.73 2.33 4.18
N ILE A 4 14.28 2.26 5.40
CA ILE A 4 14.57 0.99 6.04
C ILE A 4 13.21 0.37 6.36
N VAL A 5 12.88 -0.73 5.67
CA VAL A 5 11.65 -1.49 5.87
C VAL A 5 11.55 -1.86 7.35
N LYS A 6 10.66 -1.19 8.10
CA LYS A 6 10.33 -1.60 9.47
C LYS A 6 9.72 -3.00 9.41
N THR A 7 10.11 -3.87 10.34
CA THR A 7 9.67 -5.26 10.37
C THR A 7 8.13 -5.35 10.40
N VAL A 8 7.52 -5.69 9.26
CA VAL A 8 6.08 -5.88 9.15
C VAL A 8 5.71 -7.26 9.71
N THR A 9 4.86 -7.27 10.72
CA THR A 9 4.32 -8.48 11.37
C THR A 9 2.81 -8.60 11.15
N GLY A 10 2.21 -9.73 11.51
CA GLY A 10 0.75 -9.91 11.49
C GLY A 10 -0.02 -8.99 12.46
N LEU A 11 0.68 -8.29 13.36
CA LEU A 11 0.10 -7.31 14.29
C LEU A 11 0.19 -5.87 13.77
N THR A 12 0.79 -5.66 12.59
CA THR A 12 0.98 -4.33 12.00
C THR A 12 -0.38 -3.71 11.70
N LYS A 13 -0.56 -2.45 12.12
CA LYS A 13 -1.77 -1.68 11.88
C LYS A 13 -1.46 -0.52 10.95
N VAL A 14 -2.28 -0.36 9.92
CA VAL A 14 -2.24 0.83 9.07
C VAL A 14 -3.23 1.85 9.61
N ARG A 15 -2.81 3.11 9.66
CA ARG A 15 -3.64 4.24 10.06
C ARG A 15 -3.70 5.26 8.93
N HIS A 16 -4.89 5.78 8.66
CA HIS A 16 -5.12 6.84 7.71
C HIS A 16 -6.20 7.80 8.24
N ARG A 17 -6.31 8.98 7.63
CA ARG A 17 -7.39 9.93 7.89
C ARG A 17 -8.72 9.42 7.36
N ASN A 18 -9.83 9.78 8.00
CA ASN A 18 -11.18 9.28 7.66
C ASN A 18 -11.64 9.78 6.28
N GLU A 19 -11.20 10.97 5.90
CA GLU A 19 -11.50 11.65 4.64
C GLU A 19 -11.02 10.84 3.43
N VAL A 20 -9.97 10.03 3.59
CA VAL A 20 -9.41 9.16 2.54
C VAL A 20 -10.23 7.88 2.35
N GLY A 21 -11.12 7.54 3.29
CA GLY A 21 -11.87 6.27 3.30
C GLY A 21 -12.69 6.02 2.03
N VAL A 22 -13.27 7.06 1.43
CA VAL A 22 -14.03 6.95 0.17
C VAL A 22 -13.12 6.52 -0.98
N THR A 23 -11.93 7.09 -1.06
CA THR A 23 -10.93 6.73 -2.09
C THR A 23 -10.43 5.30 -1.88
N LEU A 24 -10.14 4.90 -0.64
CA LEU A 24 -9.71 3.53 -0.35
C LEU A 24 -10.79 2.48 -0.66
N ALA A 25 -12.06 2.85 -0.49
CA ALA A 25 -13.18 1.96 -0.79
C ALA A 25 -13.29 1.66 -2.30
N SER A 26 -13.05 2.65 -3.16
CA SER A 26 -13.20 2.53 -4.63
C SER A 26 -12.05 1.80 -5.33
N LEU A 27 -10.90 1.64 -4.68
CA LEU A 27 -9.76 0.92 -5.23
C LEU A 27 -10.09 -0.57 -5.51
N SER A 28 -9.44 -1.16 -6.51
CA SER A 28 -9.47 -2.62 -6.72
C SER A 28 -8.78 -3.34 -5.56
N LEU A 29 -9.05 -4.64 -5.39
CA LEU A 29 -8.41 -5.44 -4.33
C LEU A 29 -6.87 -5.47 -4.48
N SER A 30 -6.36 -5.60 -5.71
CA SER A 30 -4.92 -5.57 -6.00
C SER A 30 -4.32 -4.21 -5.60
N ALA A 31 -4.93 -3.10 -6.01
CA ALA A 31 -4.48 -1.76 -5.65
C ALA A 31 -4.49 -1.51 -4.14
N LYS A 32 -5.55 -1.94 -3.42
CA LYS A 32 -5.60 -1.86 -1.95
C LYS A 32 -4.44 -2.62 -1.32
N ARG A 33 -4.19 -3.87 -1.74
CA ARG A 33 -3.10 -4.69 -1.18
C ARG A 33 -1.74 -4.02 -1.36
N VAL A 34 -1.45 -3.50 -2.56
CA VAL A 34 -0.19 -2.79 -2.83
C VAL A 34 -0.06 -1.56 -1.94
N LEU A 35 -1.09 -0.71 -1.89
CA LEU A 35 -1.07 0.51 -1.10
C LEU A 35 -0.92 0.22 0.39
N PHE A 36 -1.70 -0.71 0.97
CA PHE A 36 -1.61 -1.03 2.38
C PHE A 36 -0.24 -1.62 2.76
N LEU A 37 0.37 -2.44 1.89
CA LEU A 37 1.71 -2.98 2.14
C LEU A 37 2.81 -1.91 2.06
N ALA A 38 2.65 -0.89 1.20
CA ALA A 38 3.51 0.28 1.22
C ALA A 38 3.32 1.08 2.53
N LEU A 39 2.07 1.32 2.94
CA LEU A 39 1.75 2.07 4.15
C LEU A 39 2.20 1.38 5.45
N CYS A 40 2.26 0.04 5.48
CA CYS A 40 2.78 -0.73 6.62
C CYS A 40 4.24 -0.39 6.97
N GLN A 41 4.99 0.20 6.05
CA GLN A 41 6.42 0.51 6.22
C GLN A 41 6.63 1.92 6.80
N ILE A 42 5.57 2.73 6.88
CA ILE A 42 5.63 4.14 7.25
C ILE A 42 5.40 4.30 8.77
N ASP A 43 6.20 5.15 9.42
CA ASP A 43 5.84 5.66 10.73
C ASP A 43 4.82 6.79 10.62
N THR A 44 3.62 6.60 11.15
CA THR A 44 2.56 7.63 11.08
C THR A 44 2.89 8.94 11.81
N LYS A 45 3.98 8.97 12.60
CA LYS A 45 4.45 10.17 13.29
C LYS A 45 5.50 10.95 12.50
N GLU A 46 6.12 10.32 11.51
CA GLU A 46 7.16 10.93 10.70
C GLU A 46 6.57 11.43 9.38
N MET A 47 7.10 12.56 8.90
CA MET A 47 6.83 13.02 7.54
C MET A 47 7.67 12.18 6.57
N LEU A 48 7.08 11.89 5.42
CA LEU A 48 7.79 11.26 4.31
C LEU A 48 8.34 12.38 3.42
N ASP A 49 9.64 12.31 3.08
CA ASP A 49 10.31 13.30 2.23
C ASP A 49 10.74 12.65 0.92
N ASP A 50 9.82 12.61 -0.06
CA ASP A 50 10.01 11.97 -1.38
C ASP A 50 10.59 10.53 -1.30
N ASP A 51 10.31 9.84 -0.19
CA ASP A 51 10.84 8.51 0.05
C ASP A 51 10.20 7.46 -0.86
N ILE A 52 11.03 6.54 -1.35
CA ILE A 52 10.57 5.43 -2.19
C ILE A 52 10.19 4.27 -1.28
N LEU A 53 8.92 3.87 -1.34
CA LEU A 53 8.38 2.68 -0.68
C LEU A 53 8.40 1.50 -1.65
N GLU A 54 9.16 0.47 -1.31
CA GLU A 54 9.32 -0.73 -2.13
C GLU A 54 8.46 -1.86 -1.60
N VAL A 55 7.76 -2.56 -2.49
CA VAL A 55 6.97 -3.75 -2.15
C VAL A 55 7.39 -4.87 -3.08
N ASP A 56 8.18 -5.81 -2.55
CA ASP A 56 8.63 -6.97 -3.32
C ASP A 56 7.55 -8.07 -3.37
N ALA A 57 7.67 -8.96 -4.37
CA ALA A 57 6.70 -10.03 -4.59
C ALA A 57 6.72 -11.11 -3.51
N ASP A 58 7.85 -11.31 -2.83
CA ASP A 58 7.98 -12.30 -1.76
C ASP A 58 7.24 -11.83 -0.50
N PHE A 59 7.38 -10.55 -0.15
CA PHE A 59 6.65 -9.88 0.90
C PHE A 59 5.16 -9.82 0.59
N PHE A 60 4.80 -9.45 -0.64
CA PHE A 60 3.41 -9.44 -1.09
C PHE A 60 2.76 -10.82 -1.01
N SER A 61 3.46 -11.86 -1.48
CA SER A 61 3.01 -13.25 -1.44
C SER A 61 2.77 -13.71 0.00
N LYS A 62 3.72 -13.47 0.91
CA LYS A 62 3.60 -13.80 2.34
C LYS A 62 2.42 -13.11 3.01
N ALA A 63 2.16 -11.84 2.67
CA ALA A 63 1.10 -11.07 3.27
C ALA A 63 -0.30 -11.38 2.71
N THR A 64 -0.38 -11.89 1.47
CA THR A 64 -1.66 -12.10 0.76
C THR A 64 -2.01 -13.56 0.51
N SER A 65 -1.11 -14.48 0.88
CA SER A 65 -1.20 -15.93 0.62
C SER A 65 -1.35 -16.28 -0.87
N LEU A 66 -0.98 -15.37 -1.77
CA LEU A 66 -0.93 -15.64 -3.21
C LEU A 66 0.40 -16.31 -3.56
N ASP A 67 0.42 -17.14 -4.61
CA ASP A 67 1.66 -17.64 -5.16
C ASP A 67 2.51 -16.48 -5.74
N LYS A 68 3.80 -16.74 -5.93
CA LYS A 68 4.76 -15.72 -6.37
C LYS A 68 4.42 -15.15 -7.75
N TYR A 69 3.91 -15.96 -8.67
CA TYR A 69 3.55 -15.50 -10.03
C TYR A 69 2.31 -14.61 -10.01
N ALA A 70 1.26 -15.04 -9.30
CA ALA A 70 0.07 -14.21 -9.09
C ALA A 70 0.40 -12.90 -8.34
N SER A 71 1.37 -12.94 -7.42
CA SER A 71 1.83 -11.75 -6.70
C SER A 71 2.46 -10.71 -7.64
N TYR A 72 3.30 -11.13 -8.59
CA TYR A 72 3.85 -10.22 -9.60
C TYR A 72 2.76 -9.59 -10.48
N ALA A 73 1.79 -10.40 -10.93
CA ALA A 73 0.68 -9.89 -11.73
C ALA A 73 -0.17 -8.87 -10.94
N ALA A 74 -0.50 -9.18 -9.68
CA ALA A 74 -1.25 -8.30 -8.80
C ALA A 74 -0.50 -7.00 -8.46
N LEU A 75 0.82 -7.07 -8.26
CA LEU A 75 1.67 -5.89 -8.05
C LEU A 75 1.65 -4.96 -9.26
N LYS A 76 1.84 -5.52 -10.46
CA LYS A 76 1.84 -4.75 -11.72
C LYS A 76 0.48 -4.08 -11.98
N GLU A 77 -0.60 -4.83 -11.82
CA GLU A 77 -1.96 -4.30 -11.98
C GLU A 77 -2.28 -3.24 -10.92
N GLY A 78 -1.98 -3.53 -9.65
CA GLY A 78 -2.21 -2.63 -8.54
C GLY A 78 -1.47 -1.30 -8.71
N ALA A 79 -0.19 -1.34 -9.11
CA ALA A 79 0.60 -0.15 -9.40
C ALA A 79 -0.02 0.68 -10.54
N LYS A 80 -0.49 0.04 -11.62
CA LYS A 80 -1.17 0.71 -12.73
C LYS A 80 -2.44 1.43 -12.25
N VAL A 81 -3.29 0.75 -11.48
CA VAL A 81 -4.52 1.34 -10.94
C VAL A 81 -4.21 2.52 -10.02
N LEU A 82 -3.24 2.37 -9.10
CA LEU A 82 -2.83 3.42 -8.18
C LEU A 82 -2.31 4.65 -8.94
N SER A 83 -1.51 4.47 -9.99
CA SER A 83 -0.99 5.58 -10.81
C SER A 83 -2.09 6.41 -11.49
N SER A 84 -3.23 5.80 -11.80
CA SER A 84 -4.39 6.47 -12.40
C SER A 84 -5.42 6.96 -11.37
N THR A 85 -5.25 6.61 -10.09
CA THR A 85 -6.23 6.95 -9.05
C THR A 85 -6.02 8.38 -8.59
N THR A 86 -7.10 9.16 -8.54
CA THR A 86 -7.10 10.50 -7.94
C THR A 86 -7.68 10.43 -6.53
N LEU A 87 -7.08 11.17 -5.60
CA LEU A 87 -7.59 11.33 -4.25
C LEU A 87 -8.93 12.08 -4.26
N VAL A 88 -9.99 11.41 -3.79
CA VAL A 88 -11.31 12.02 -3.61
C VAL A 88 -11.46 12.40 -2.14
N LEU A 89 -11.37 13.70 -1.88
CA LEU A 89 -11.64 14.28 -0.56
C LEU A 89 -13.04 14.87 -0.56
N LYS A 90 -13.91 14.38 0.33
CA LYS A 90 -15.18 15.07 0.59
C LYS A 90 -14.85 16.32 1.42
N GLN A 91 -14.97 17.50 0.81
CA GLN A 91 -15.04 18.74 1.56
C GLN A 91 -16.36 18.74 2.34
N ARG A 92 -16.26 18.93 3.66
CA ARG A 92 -17.41 19.29 4.49
C ARG A 92 -17.71 20.76 4.32
#